data_AF-A0ABD0YF58-F1
#
_entry.id   AF-A0ABD0YF58-F1
#
_cell.length_a   1.000
_cell.length_b   1.000
_cell.length_c   1.000
_cell.angle_alpha   90.00
_cell.angle_beta   90.00
_cell.angle_gamma   90.00
#
_symmetry.space_group_name_H-M   'P 1'
#
loop_
_entity.id
_entity.type
_entity.pdbx_description
1 polymer ?
#
loop_
_entity_poly.entity_id
_entity_poly.type
_entity_poly.pdbx_seq_one_letter_code
_entity_poly.pdbx_strand_id
1 'polypeptide(L)'
;MDSFNENFDESEVDPAADFLAREQSELAGLEDELKPAGVSFLNGSEPEMSDNTGSFEMINTIGQHEPIDLVPSSDTFASSPTPTKQVREEPEKIRKWREDQKHLLEEKDKNEEKKKEEWQLAAKKELEEWYKHHEELVAKTRSANRILFRNAEKQFVAEAGDIEPGTEWERIAKLCDFNPKSSRTSKDVSRMRSIILQLKQSPQTLKQA
;
A
#
# COMPACT_ATOMS: atom_id res chain seq x y z
N MET A 1 40.96 4.52 -38.05
CA MET A 1 40.83 5.91 -38.52
C MET A 1 39.90 5.92 -39.72
N ASP A 2 38.61 5.91 -39.38
CA ASP A 2 37.54 6.81 -39.84
C ASP A 2 37.64 7.48 -41.21
N SER A 3 36.63 7.19 -42.04
CA SER A 3 35.73 8.20 -42.65
C SER A 3 35.01 7.58 -43.83
N PHE A 4 33.75 7.14 -43.64
CA PHE A 4 32.63 7.34 -44.60
C PHE A 4 31.34 6.71 -44.04
N ASN A 5 31.02 7.09 -42.81
CA ASN A 5 29.68 6.99 -42.25
C ASN A 5 29.28 8.42 -41.91
N GLU A 6 28.49 9.08 -42.77
CA GLU A 6 27.60 10.21 -42.45
C GLU A 6 26.96 10.73 -43.74
N ASN A 7 25.69 11.14 -43.65
CA ASN A 7 24.83 11.77 -44.67
C ASN A 7 23.77 10.91 -45.39
N PHE A 8 23.03 10.10 -44.63
CA PHE A 8 21.65 9.74 -45.02
C PHE A 8 20.69 9.79 -43.82
N ASP A 9 20.90 10.75 -42.92
CA ASP A 9 20.03 11.00 -41.76
C ASP A 9 19.51 12.45 -41.78
N GLU A 10 18.91 12.83 -42.92
CA GLU A 10 18.05 14.01 -43.03
C GLU A 10 16.59 13.55 -42.90
N SER A 11 16.11 13.54 -41.65
CA SER A 11 14.75 13.94 -41.25
C SER A 11 13.57 13.50 -42.12
N GLU A 12 13.19 12.22 -42.09
CA GLU A 12 11.77 11.84 -42.22
C GLU A 12 11.13 11.88 -40.83
N VAL A 13 10.86 13.09 -40.33
CA VAL A 13 10.00 13.28 -39.16
C VAL A 13 8.59 12.92 -39.61
N ASP A 14 8.08 11.79 -39.12
CA ASP A 14 6.68 11.39 -39.27
C ASP A 14 5.78 12.58 -38.89
N PRO A 15 4.93 13.10 -39.79
CA PRO A 15 4.00 14.19 -39.48
C PRO A 15 3.10 13.92 -38.26
N ALA A 16 2.86 12.65 -37.93
CA ALA A 16 2.13 12.27 -36.71
C ALA A 16 3.00 12.42 -35.43
N ALA A 17 4.32 12.23 -35.52
CA ALA A 17 5.24 12.41 -34.41
C ALA A 17 5.39 13.89 -34.02
N ASP A 18 5.44 14.79 -35.01
CA ASP A 18 5.47 16.24 -34.76
C ASP A 18 4.18 16.73 -34.09
N PHE A 19 3.02 16.19 -34.52
CA PHE A 19 1.73 16.47 -33.88
C PHE A 19 1.68 15.97 -32.42
N LEU A 20 2.09 14.74 -32.16
CA LEU A 20 2.12 14.18 -30.79
C LEU A 20 3.09 14.92 -29.87
N ALA A 21 4.27 15.31 -30.37
CA ALA A 21 5.25 16.06 -29.59
C ALA A 21 4.74 17.47 -29.26
N ARG A 22 4.01 18.09 -30.19
CA ARG A 22 3.39 19.39 -30.01
C ARG A 22 2.27 19.36 -28.97
N GLU A 23 1.36 18.38 -29.06
CA GLU A 23 0.30 18.18 -28.05
C GLU A 23 0.88 17.84 -26.66
N GLN A 24 1.94 17.02 -26.59
CA GLN A 24 2.60 16.69 -25.33
C GLN A 24 3.30 17.90 -24.69
N SER A 25 3.93 18.76 -25.49
CA SER A 25 4.57 19.98 -24.98
C SER A 25 3.55 21.00 -24.48
N GLU A 26 2.37 21.07 -25.11
CA GLU A 26 1.27 21.94 -24.67
C GLU A 26 0.64 21.45 -23.34
N LEU A 27 0.59 20.12 -23.12
CA LEU A 27 0.12 19.50 -21.87
C LEU A 27 1.14 19.51 -20.74
N ALA A 28 2.45 19.46 -21.03
CA ALA A 28 3.50 19.43 -20.01
C ALA A 28 3.58 20.72 -19.17
N GLY A 29 3.00 21.83 -19.65
CA GLY A 29 2.91 23.09 -18.89
C GLY A 29 1.85 23.09 -17.78
N LEU A 30 0.90 22.14 -17.77
CA LEU A 30 -0.21 22.08 -16.81
C LEU A 30 0.09 21.22 -15.57
N GLU A 31 1.15 20.41 -15.58
CA GLU A 31 1.49 19.51 -14.47
C GLU A 31 2.05 20.25 -13.24
N ASP A 32 2.73 21.39 -13.42
CA ASP A 32 3.35 22.14 -12.30
C ASP A 32 2.37 23.11 -11.59
N GLU A 33 1.18 23.36 -12.18
CA GLU A 33 0.15 24.26 -11.63
C GLU A 33 -0.92 23.54 -10.79
N LEU A 34 -0.99 22.20 -10.85
CA LEU A 34 -1.87 21.36 -10.03
C LEU A 34 -1.15 20.81 -8.78
N LYS A 35 -0.50 21.67 -7.99
CA LYS A 35 -0.10 21.32 -6.61
C LYS A 35 -1.35 21.29 -5.72
N PRO A 36 -1.82 20.13 -5.23
CA PRO A 36 -2.84 20.12 -4.18
C PRO A 36 -2.22 20.69 -2.91
N ALA A 37 -2.74 21.83 -2.45
CA ALA A 37 -2.45 22.37 -1.14
C ALA A 37 -2.68 21.27 -0.08
N GLY A 38 -1.65 21.05 0.74
CA GLY A 38 -1.56 19.93 1.66
C GLY A 38 -2.77 19.82 2.60
N VAL A 39 -3.40 18.65 2.58
CA VAL A 39 -4.27 18.19 3.67
C VAL A 39 -3.43 17.39 4.65
N SER A 40 -3.24 17.96 5.83
CA SER A 40 -2.58 17.31 6.96
C SER A 40 -3.51 16.25 7.54
N PHE A 41 -3.10 14.97 7.50
CA PHE A 41 -3.82 13.89 8.17
C PHE A 41 -3.49 13.90 9.66
N LEU A 42 -4.42 14.43 10.47
CA LEU A 42 -4.46 14.24 11.91
C LEU A 42 -5.47 13.15 12.25
N ASN A 43 -4.93 12.01 12.71
CA ASN A 43 -5.44 11.12 13.76
C ASN A 43 -6.97 10.89 13.92
N GLY A 44 -7.43 9.73 13.42
CA GLY A 44 -8.26 8.76 14.12
C GLY A 44 -9.62 9.15 14.73
N SER A 45 -10.70 8.88 14.00
CA SER A 45 -11.89 8.14 14.48
C SER A 45 -12.88 7.91 13.32
N GLU A 46 -13.16 6.63 13.02
CA GLU A 46 -14.35 6.18 12.26
C GLU A 46 -15.66 6.53 13.00
N PRO A 47 -16.87 6.46 12.40
CA PRO A 47 -17.25 5.79 11.13
C PRO A 47 -18.19 6.62 10.21
N GLU A 48 -18.35 6.21 8.95
CA GLU A 48 -19.65 5.86 8.35
C GLU A 48 -19.50 5.52 6.85
N MET A 49 -19.95 4.32 6.50
CA MET A 49 -20.12 3.83 5.13
C MET A 49 -21.32 4.55 4.51
N SER A 50 -21.09 5.43 3.54
CA SER A 50 -22.15 5.96 2.68
C SER A 50 -21.92 5.42 1.27
N ASP A 51 -22.85 4.58 0.82
CA ASP A 51 -23.02 4.15 -0.56
C ASP A 51 -23.01 5.36 -1.49
N ASN A 52 -22.05 5.39 -2.41
CA ASN A 52 -22.11 6.23 -3.59
C ASN A 52 -21.82 5.40 -4.84
N THR A 53 -22.65 4.38 -5.06
CA THR A 53 -22.83 3.78 -6.38
C THR A 53 -23.75 4.69 -7.19
N GLY A 54 -23.19 5.76 -7.75
CA GLY A 54 -23.92 6.71 -8.56
C GLY A 54 -23.07 7.17 -9.74
N SER A 55 -23.37 6.62 -10.93
CA SER A 55 -23.03 7.13 -12.27
C SER A 55 -22.28 6.15 -13.18
N PHE A 56 -22.93 5.02 -13.48
CA PHE A 56 -22.72 4.33 -14.77
C PHE A 56 -24.02 3.66 -15.21
N GLU A 57 -25.03 4.47 -15.56
CA GLU A 57 -26.25 3.97 -16.21
C GLU A 57 -25.99 3.79 -17.71
N MET A 58 -25.71 2.54 -18.09
CA MET A 58 -25.73 2.07 -19.47
C MET A 58 -27.19 2.05 -19.95
N ILE A 59 -27.55 3.00 -20.82
CA ILE A 59 -28.83 2.99 -21.55
C ILE A 59 -28.88 1.74 -22.44
N ASN A 60 -29.56 0.73 -21.94
CA ASN A 60 -29.86 -0.52 -22.62
C ASN A 60 -31.23 -0.35 -23.31
N THR A 61 -31.27 0.41 -24.42
CA THR A 61 -32.49 0.60 -25.24
C THR A 61 -32.50 -0.39 -26.40
N ILE A 62 -32.63 -1.68 -26.09
CA ILE A 62 -33.03 -2.67 -27.08
C ILE A 62 -34.13 -3.55 -26.48
N GLY A 63 -35.33 -3.43 -27.04
CA GLY A 63 -36.44 -4.35 -26.80
C GLY A 63 -37.51 -3.84 -25.84
N GLN A 64 -38.38 -2.95 -26.33
CA GLN A 64 -39.82 -3.10 -26.11
C GLN A 64 -40.60 -2.67 -27.36
N HIS A 65 -41.49 -3.55 -27.76
CA HIS A 65 -42.30 -3.54 -28.97
C HIS A 65 -43.75 -3.34 -28.53
N GLU A 66 -44.36 -2.21 -28.89
CA GLU A 66 -45.81 -1.99 -28.79
C GLU A 66 -46.30 -1.35 -30.11
N PRO A 67 -47.46 -1.76 -30.64
CA PRO A 67 -47.91 -1.45 -31.99
C PRO A 67 -48.70 -0.14 -32.01
N ILE A 68 -48.46 0.70 -33.02
CA ILE A 68 -49.32 1.87 -33.28
C ILE A 68 -49.94 1.69 -34.67
N ASP A 69 -51.27 1.66 -34.66
CA ASP A 69 -52.16 1.41 -35.78
C ASP A 69 -52.04 2.41 -36.94
N LEU A 70 -52.36 1.89 -38.12
CA LEU A 70 -52.34 2.52 -39.44
C LEU A 70 -53.37 3.65 -39.61
N VAL A 71 -52.96 4.74 -40.26
CA VAL A 71 -53.77 5.45 -41.27
C VAL A 71 -52.90 5.86 -42.46
N PRO A 72 -53.39 5.74 -43.72
CA PRO A 72 -52.56 5.79 -44.91
C PRO A 72 -52.51 7.20 -45.51
N SER A 73 -51.33 7.82 -45.53
CA SER A 73 -51.09 8.94 -46.43
C SER A 73 -50.54 8.41 -47.74
N SER A 74 -51.41 8.35 -48.73
CA SER A 74 -51.06 8.18 -50.13
C SER A 74 -50.19 9.35 -50.59
N ASP A 75 -48.92 9.09 -50.82
CA ASP A 75 -48.17 9.82 -51.86
C ASP A 75 -47.17 8.87 -52.52
N THR A 76 -47.56 8.45 -53.70
CA THR A 76 -46.73 7.78 -54.70
C THR A 76 -45.66 8.75 -55.21
N PHE A 77 -44.45 8.70 -54.66
CA PHE A 77 -43.26 9.21 -55.34
C PHE A 77 -42.04 8.29 -55.15
N ALA A 78 -41.63 7.70 -56.28
CA ALA A 78 -40.31 7.18 -56.62
C ALA A 78 -39.71 6.07 -55.73
N SER A 79 -39.94 4.82 -56.13
CA SER A 79 -39.05 3.71 -55.83
C SER A 79 -37.69 3.97 -56.50
N SER A 80 -36.73 4.54 -55.77
CA SER A 80 -35.34 4.55 -56.19
C SER A 80 -34.85 3.10 -56.26
N PRO A 81 -34.17 2.65 -57.34
CA PRO A 81 -33.60 1.31 -57.38
C PRO A 81 -32.56 1.22 -56.25
N THR A 82 -32.83 0.35 -55.27
CA THR A 82 -31.80 -0.08 -54.31
C THR A 82 -30.63 -0.66 -55.10
N PRO A 83 -29.41 -0.11 -54.98
CA PRO A 83 -28.25 -0.72 -55.61
C PRO A 83 -28.16 -2.15 -55.11
N THR A 84 -28.23 -3.11 -56.02
CA THR A 84 -27.85 -4.49 -55.74
C THR A 84 -26.50 -4.46 -55.05
N LYS A 85 -26.43 -4.98 -53.80
CA LYS A 85 -25.15 -5.24 -53.12
C LYS A 85 -24.38 -6.21 -54.01
N GLN A 86 -23.58 -5.66 -54.91
CA GLN A 86 -22.56 -6.46 -55.58
C GLN A 86 -21.66 -6.96 -54.47
N VAL A 87 -21.61 -8.28 -54.31
CA VAL A 87 -20.62 -8.96 -53.50
C VAL A 87 -19.29 -8.71 -54.19
N ARG A 88 -18.72 -7.51 -53.98
CA ARG A 88 -17.35 -7.22 -54.34
C ARG A 88 -16.52 -7.99 -53.34
N GLU A 89 -15.82 -9.02 -53.82
CA GLU A 89 -14.78 -9.69 -53.03
C GLU A 89 -13.90 -8.62 -52.39
N GLU A 90 -13.76 -8.68 -51.06
CA GLU A 90 -13.03 -7.67 -50.32
C GLU A 90 -11.62 -7.54 -50.90
N PRO A 91 -11.15 -6.32 -51.23
CA PRO A 91 -9.80 -6.11 -51.72
C PRO A 91 -8.78 -6.74 -50.77
N GLU A 92 -7.86 -7.56 -51.27
CA GLU A 92 -6.92 -8.34 -50.42
C GLU A 92 -6.13 -7.48 -49.42
N LYS A 93 -5.89 -6.20 -49.75
CA LYS A 93 -5.28 -5.21 -48.84
C LYS A 93 -6.11 -4.96 -47.58
N ILE A 94 -7.44 -4.88 -47.71
CA ILE A 94 -8.37 -4.69 -46.59
C ILE A 94 -8.45 -5.97 -45.76
N ARG A 95 -8.42 -7.14 -46.39
CA ARG A 95 -8.34 -8.43 -45.68
C ARG A 95 -7.08 -8.49 -44.82
N LYS A 96 -5.92 -8.17 -45.41
CA LYS A 96 -4.64 -8.14 -44.69
C LYS A 96 -4.64 -7.13 -43.56
N TRP A 97 -5.17 -5.92 -43.78
CA TRP A 97 -5.30 -4.90 -42.73
C TRP A 97 -6.19 -5.34 -41.57
N ARG A 98 -7.32 -6.02 -41.83
CA ARG A 98 -8.17 -6.55 -40.76
C ARG A 98 -7.49 -7.67 -39.98
N GLU A 99 -6.76 -8.55 -40.66
CA GLU A 99 -5.97 -9.61 -40.01
C GLU A 99 -4.88 -9.01 -39.12
N ASP A 100 -4.14 -8.02 -39.62
CA ASP A 100 -3.08 -7.33 -38.88
C ASP A 100 -3.64 -6.53 -37.69
N GLN A 101 -4.77 -5.83 -37.85
CA GLN A 101 -5.45 -5.12 -36.74
C GLN A 101 -6.00 -6.07 -35.69
N LYS A 102 -6.61 -7.18 -36.12
CA LYS A 102 -7.09 -8.21 -35.21
C LYS A 102 -5.95 -8.81 -34.40
N HIS A 103 -4.81 -9.10 -35.03
CA HIS A 103 -3.63 -9.60 -34.34
C HIS A 103 -3.09 -8.59 -33.32
N LEU A 104 -3.00 -7.31 -33.69
CA LEU A 104 -2.53 -6.26 -32.78
C LEU A 104 -3.46 -6.10 -31.57
N LEU A 105 -4.78 -6.18 -31.78
CA LEU A 105 -5.76 -6.16 -30.69
C LEU A 105 -5.58 -7.36 -29.75
N GLU A 106 -5.47 -8.57 -30.32
CA GLU A 106 -5.26 -9.80 -29.54
C GLU A 106 -3.95 -9.76 -28.74
N GLU A 107 -2.88 -9.18 -29.30
CA GLU A 107 -1.61 -8.98 -28.60
C GLU A 107 -1.73 -7.98 -27.44
N LYS A 108 -2.47 -6.88 -27.63
CA LYS A 108 -2.73 -5.90 -26.57
C LYS A 108 -3.57 -6.50 -25.45
N ASP A 109 -4.65 -7.21 -25.78
CA ASP A 109 -5.52 -7.88 -24.81
C ASP A 109 -4.72 -8.90 -23.98
N LYS A 110 -3.84 -9.67 -24.64
CA LYS A 110 -2.94 -10.63 -23.96
C LYS A 110 -1.93 -9.94 -23.04
N ASN A 111 -1.42 -8.78 -23.44
CA ASN A 111 -0.48 -8.01 -22.60
C ASN A 111 -1.19 -7.41 -21.37
N GLU A 112 -2.42 -6.94 -21.54
CA GLU A 112 -3.26 -6.46 -20.44
C GLU A 112 -3.61 -7.57 -19.45
N GLU A 113 -3.96 -8.76 -19.95
CA GLU A 113 -4.23 -9.94 -19.12
C GLU A 113 -3.00 -10.33 -18.30
N LYS A 114 -1.82 -10.42 -18.93
CA LYS A 114 -0.56 -10.69 -18.22
C LYS A 114 -0.28 -9.66 -17.14
N LYS A 115 -0.42 -8.38 -17.44
CA LYS A 115 -0.16 -7.31 -16.46
C LYS A 115 -1.12 -7.40 -15.27
N LYS A 116 -2.38 -7.75 -15.53
CA LYS A 116 -3.38 -8.00 -14.49
C LYS A 116 -3.01 -9.21 -13.62
N GLU A 117 -2.55 -10.30 -14.23
CA GLU A 117 -2.09 -11.48 -13.50
C GLU A 117 -0.84 -11.18 -12.66
N GLU A 118 0.13 -10.45 -13.20
CA GLU A 118 1.33 -10.01 -12.50
C GLU A 118 0.99 -9.15 -11.27
N TRP A 119 0.07 -8.20 -11.42
CA TRP A 119 -0.40 -7.39 -10.30
C TRP A 119 -1.14 -8.19 -9.24
N GLN A 120 -1.98 -9.15 -9.65
CA GLN A 120 -2.65 -10.04 -8.70
C GLN A 120 -1.66 -10.94 -7.96
N LEU A 121 -0.66 -11.48 -8.67
CA LEU A 121 0.37 -12.32 -8.07
C LEU A 121 1.23 -11.51 -7.10
N ALA A 122 1.63 -10.30 -7.47
CA ALA A 122 2.38 -9.38 -6.62
C ALA A 122 1.60 -9.05 -5.34
N ALA A 123 0.31 -8.69 -5.46
CA ALA A 123 -0.54 -8.39 -4.31
C ALA A 123 -0.71 -9.61 -3.39
N LYS A 124 -0.90 -10.81 -3.95
CA LYS A 124 -0.97 -12.06 -3.16
C LYS A 124 0.34 -12.34 -2.43
N LYS A 125 1.47 -12.20 -3.12
CA LYS A 125 2.80 -12.41 -2.54
C LYS A 125 3.09 -11.42 -1.42
N GLU A 126 2.77 -10.14 -1.61
CA GLU A 126 2.95 -9.12 -0.57
C GLU A 126 2.10 -9.42 0.68
N LEU A 127 0.87 -9.90 0.48
CA LEU A 127 0.01 -10.31 1.59
C LEU A 127 0.58 -11.52 2.35
N GLU A 128 1.08 -12.53 1.64
CA GLU A 128 1.75 -13.69 2.23
C GLU A 128 3.03 -13.28 3.01
N GLU A 129 3.83 -12.38 2.44
CA GLU A 129 5.01 -11.82 3.09
C GLU A 129 4.65 -11.06 4.38
N TRP A 130 3.56 -10.28 4.35
CA TRP A 130 3.06 -9.59 5.53
C TRP A 130 2.65 -10.56 6.64
N TYR A 131 1.89 -11.61 6.30
CA TYR A 131 1.49 -12.63 7.29
C TYR A 131 2.68 -13.34 7.89
N LYS A 132 3.66 -13.72 7.06
CA LYS A 132 4.90 -14.35 7.53
C LYS A 132 5.67 -13.42 8.47
N HIS A 133 5.84 -12.15 8.10
CA HIS A 133 6.53 -11.18 8.94
C HIS A 133 5.79 -10.95 10.27
N HIS A 134 4.46 -10.86 10.23
CA HIS A 134 3.64 -10.73 11.43
C HIS A 134 3.79 -11.94 12.36
N GLU A 135 3.73 -13.16 11.81
CA GLU A 135 3.92 -14.39 12.56
C GLU A 135 5.31 -14.43 13.22
N GLU A 136 6.36 -14.09 12.47
CA GLU A 136 7.73 -14.00 13.00
C GLU A 136 7.84 -12.99 14.14
N LEU A 137 7.24 -11.80 14.01
CA LEU A 137 7.21 -10.78 15.06
C LEU A 137 6.48 -11.25 16.32
N VAL A 138 5.32 -11.89 16.15
CA VAL A 138 4.54 -12.46 17.26
C VAL A 138 5.33 -13.58 17.95
N ALA A 139 5.93 -14.48 17.17
CA ALA A 139 6.75 -15.57 17.69
C ALA A 139 7.99 -15.06 18.43
N LYS A 140 8.67 -14.04 17.89
CA LYS A 140 9.80 -13.37 18.52
C LYS A 140 9.40 -12.69 19.82
N THR A 141 8.27 -11.99 19.83
CA THR A 141 7.75 -11.33 21.05
C THR A 141 7.36 -12.35 22.12
N ARG A 142 6.67 -13.44 21.73
CA ARG A 142 6.29 -14.52 22.64
C ARG A 142 7.51 -15.22 23.23
N SER A 143 8.51 -15.55 22.41
CA SER A 143 9.75 -16.20 22.87
C SER A 143 10.56 -15.27 23.77
N ALA A 144 10.70 -13.99 23.42
CA ALA A 144 11.34 -12.99 24.27
C ALA A 144 10.67 -12.91 25.65
N ASN A 145 9.34 -12.81 25.71
CA ASN A 145 8.59 -12.81 26.97
C ASN A 145 8.81 -14.09 27.80
N ARG A 146 8.83 -15.28 27.15
CA ARG A 146 9.13 -16.54 27.86
C ARG A 146 10.54 -16.56 28.44
N ILE A 147 11.52 -16.05 27.71
CA ILE A 147 12.90 -15.94 28.19
C ILE A 147 12.98 -14.94 29.34
N LEU A 148 12.30 -13.80 29.23
CA LEU A 148 12.24 -12.77 30.25
C LEU A 148 11.67 -13.33 31.55
N PHE A 149 10.55 -14.05 31.47
CA PHE A 149 9.95 -14.73 32.62
C PHE A 149 10.92 -15.74 33.27
N ARG A 150 11.55 -16.61 32.48
CA ARG A 150 12.53 -17.58 32.99
C ARG A 150 13.75 -16.92 33.62
N ASN A 151 14.22 -15.81 33.06
CA ASN A 151 15.35 -15.06 33.61
C ASN A 151 14.95 -14.36 34.92
N ALA A 152 13.77 -13.76 34.98
CA ALA A 152 13.23 -13.19 36.22
C ALA A 152 13.07 -14.26 37.31
N GLU A 153 12.57 -15.44 36.97
CA GLU A 153 12.46 -16.58 37.89
C GLU A 153 13.84 -17.05 38.38
N LYS A 154 14.83 -17.21 37.48
CA LYS A 154 16.21 -17.54 37.88
C LYS A 154 16.83 -16.49 38.79
N GLN A 155 16.62 -15.20 38.51
CA GLN A 155 17.08 -14.11 39.36
C GLN A 155 16.40 -14.15 40.73
N PHE A 156 15.09 -14.38 40.76
CA PHE A 156 14.33 -14.52 42.00
C PHE A 156 14.83 -15.70 42.84
N VAL A 157 15.06 -16.87 42.23
CA VAL A 157 15.60 -18.04 42.93
C VAL A 157 17.04 -17.81 43.42
N ALA A 158 17.89 -17.14 42.64
CA ALA A 158 19.25 -16.81 43.05
C ALA A 158 19.29 -15.80 44.21
N GLU A 159 18.38 -14.82 44.22
CA GLU A 159 18.26 -13.83 45.31
C GLU A 159 17.58 -14.40 46.56
N ALA A 160 16.77 -15.45 46.40
CA ALA A 160 16.14 -16.21 47.48
C ALA A 160 17.06 -17.27 48.12
N GLY A 161 18.32 -17.39 47.68
CA GLY A 161 19.34 -18.21 48.35
C GLY A 161 19.57 -17.77 49.80
N ASP A 162 20.07 -18.71 50.62
CA ASP A 162 20.21 -18.57 52.08
C ASP A 162 20.75 -17.21 52.52
N ILE A 163 20.12 -16.64 53.56
CA ILE A 163 20.50 -15.35 54.12
C ILE A 163 21.85 -15.52 54.82
N GLU A 164 22.93 -15.23 54.08
CA GLU A 164 24.25 -15.14 54.69
C GLU A 164 24.33 -13.90 55.59
N PRO A 165 24.74 -14.05 56.87
CA PRO A 165 24.83 -12.94 57.81
C PRO A 165 25.70 -11.81 57.27
N GLY A 166 25.13 -10.60 57.13
CA GLY A 166 25.81 -9.41 56.61
C GLY A 166 25.33 -8.92 55.24
N THR A 167 24.46 -9.67 54.55
CA THR A 167 23.89 -9.30 53.23
C THR A 167 22.54 -8.59 53.31
N GLU A 168 22.00 -8.37 54.51
CA GLU A 168 20.62 -7.94 54.74
C GLU A 168 20.37 -6.51 54.21
N TRP A 169 21.28 -5.59 54.52
CA TRP A 169 21.21 -4.20 54.03
C TRP A 169 21.43 -4.08 52.52
N GLU A 170 22.22 -4.99 51.93
CA GLU A 170 22.39 -5.04 50.48
C GLU A 170 21.09 -5.45 49.78
N ARG A 171 20.37 -6.44 50.32
CA ARG A 171 19.06 -6.90 49.82
C ARG A 171 17.98 -5.83 49.99
N ILE A 172 17.90 -5.19 51.17
CA ILE A 172 16.95 -4.09 51.43
C ILE A 172 17.21 -2.93 50.46
N ALA A 173 18.47 -2.59 50.20
CA ALA A 173 18.82 -1.53 49.26
C ALA A 173 18.46 -1.91 47.81
N LYS A 174 18.60 -3.17 47.37
CA LYS A 174 18.19 -3.60 46.02
C LYS A 174 16.70 -3.39 45.75
N LEU A 175 15.86 -3.53 46.77
CA LEU A 175 14.40 -3.31 46.69
C LEU A 175 14.00 -1.84 46.82
N CYS A 176 14.92 -0.97 47.27
CA CYS A 176 14.66 0.45 47.43
C CYS A 176 14.99 1.23 46.15
N ASP A 177 14.03 2.02 45.68
CA ASP A 177 14.27 2.94 44.57
C ASP A 177 14.99 4.21 45.04
N PHE A 178 16.22 4.40 44.60
CA PHE A 178 17.04 5.57 44.92
C PHE A 178 16.98 6.68 43.88
N ASN A 179 16.18 6.53 42.82
CA ASN A 179 16.01 7.58 41.84
C ASN A 179 15.23 8.76 42.48
N PRO A 180 15.81 9.97 42.52
CA PRO A 180 15.12 11.14 43.08
C PRO A 180 13.88 11.54 42.25
N LYS A 181 13.81 11.15 40.98
CA LYS A 181 12.71 11.50 40.05
C LYS A 181 11.59 10.48 39.98
N SER A 182 11.74 9.29 40.55
CA SER A 182 10.73 8.23 40.49
C SER A 182 9.72 8.28 41.64
N SER A 183 9.94 9.16 42.63
CA SER A 183 9.09 9.25 43.82
C SER A 183 7.71 9.79 43.45
N ARG A 184 6.72 8.88 43.35
CA ARG A 184 5.29 9.21 43.19
C ARG A 184 4.55 9.28 44.52
N THR A 185 5.26 9.22 45.64
CA THR A 185 4.67 9.17 46.99
C THR A 185 4.55 10.57 47.57
N SER A 186 3.44 10.86 48.27
CA SER A 186 3.20 12.15 48.92
C SER A 186 4.08 12.40 50.15
N LYS A 187 4.83 11.39 50.62
CA LYS A 187 5.71 11.49 51.78
C LYS A 187 7.16 11.61 51.33
N ASP A 188 7.91 12.46 52.00
CA ASP A 188 9.36 12.55 51.79
C ASP A 188 10.05 11.33 52.43
N VAL A 189 10.58 10.46 51.57
CA VAL A 189 11.33 9.26 51.95
C VAL A 189 12.86 9.44 51.81
N SER A 190 13.33 10.65 51.56
CA SER A 190 14.76 10.95 51.31
C SER A 190 15.63 10.58 52.51
N ARG A 191 15.18 10.87 53.73
CA ARG A 191 15.89 10.49 54.96
C ARG A 191 16.00 8.97 55.12
N MET A 192 14.91 8.24 54.86
CA MET A 192 14.89 6.78 54.93
C MET A 192 15.84 6.17 53.90
N ARG A 193 15.81 6.66 52.66
CA ARG A 193 16.72 6.24 51.58
C ARG A 193 18.19 6.49 51.96
N SER A 194 18.50 7.65 52.52
CA SER A 194 19.86 7.98 52.98
C SER A 194 20.35 7.04 54.08
N ILE A 195 19.50 6.70 55.06
CA ILE A 195 19.84 5.76 56.13
C ILE A 195 20.10 4.35 55.58
N ILE A 196 19.26 3.86 54.65
CA ILE A 196 19.43 2.54 54.04
C ILE A 196 20.75 2.46 53.24
N LEU A 197 21.09 3.52 52.50
CA LEU A 197 22.37 3.63 51.78
C LEU A 197 23.58 3.60 52.72
N GLN A 198 23.50 4.31 53.84
CA GLN A 198 24.57 4.32 54.84
C GLN A 198 24.77 2.92 55.45
N LEU A 199 23.69 2.22 55.79
CA LEU A 199 23.75 0.88 56.38
C LEU A 199 24.26 -0.17 55.38
N LYS A 200 24.05 0.03 54.08
CA LYS A 200 24.68 -0.76 53.01
C LYS A 200 26.19 -0.52 52.93
N GLN A 201 26.64 0.73 53.00
CA GLN A 201 28.06 1.11 52.87
C GLN A 201 28.89 0.83 54.12
N SER A 202 28.24 0.85 55.29
CA SER A 202 28.88 0.65 56.59
C SER A 202 27.96 -0.21 57.46
N PRO A 203 28.00 -1.54 57.28
CA PRO A 203 27.25 -2.44 58.14
C PRO A 203 27.74 -2.27 59.57
N GLN A 204 26.81 -1.97 60.50
CA GLN A 204 27.17 -1.84 61.90
C GLN A 204 27.64 -3.21 62.40
N THR A 205 28.92 -3.33 62.72
CA THR A 205 29.42 -4.50 63.45
C THR A 205 28.76 -4.49 64.82
N LEU A 206 27.81 -5.39 65.05
CA LEU A 206 27.25 -5.63 66.37
C LEU A 206 28.42 -6.01 67.28
N LYS A 207 28.92 -5.06 68.08
CA LYS A 207 29.75 -5.39 69.23
C LYS A 207 28.83 -6.15 70.18
N GLN A 208 28.99 -7.47 70.23
CA GLN A 208 28.40 -8.30 71.27
C GLN A 208 28.86 -7.71 72.62
N ALA A 209 27.89 -7.21 73.39
CA ALA A 209 28.07 -6.80 74.77
C ALA A 209 27.78 -7.99 75.70
#